data_AF-A0AAN9BIQ5-F1
#
_entry.id   AF-A0AAN9BIQ5-F1
#
_cell.length_a   1.000
_cell.length_b   1.000
_cell.length_c   1.000
_cell.angle_alpha   90.00
_cell.angle_beta   90.00
_cell.angle_gamma   90.00
#
_symmetry.space_group_name_H-M   'P 1'
#
loop_
_entity.id
_entity.type
_entity.pdbx_description
1 polymer ?
#
loop_
_entity_poly.entity_id
_entity_poly.type
_entity_poly.pdbx_seq_one_letter_code
_entity_poly.pdbx_strand_id
1 'polypeptide(L)'
;MASSACNILLCACFVLSLAAQGSEAECTQQEFNLLLSCIQPYNDQFLAALGQDAIPCNRTLITGNLCTSFTKIVSCVNGKQVSDVTCRPAAVGQINAFMDIPCKVEDFEAMCTSSPAINRGSGSGSTTFNGASPLLVATLISAAVTSLGWR
;
A
#
# COMPACT_ATOMS: atom_id res chain seq x y z
N MET A 1 52.73 -4.81 -16.21
CA MET A 1 52.33 -3.66 -15.40
C MET A 1 51.56 -2.69 -16.27
N ALA A 2 50.24 -2.60 -16.09
CA ALA A 2 49.43 -1.43 -16.42
C ALA A 2 48.03 -1.64 -15.80
N SER A 3 47.71 -0.76 -14.83
CA SER A 3 46.43 -0.35 -14.23
C SER A 3 45.15 -0.97 -14.80
N SER A 4 44.26 -1.58 -14.02
CA SER A 4 43.54 -1.05 -12.84
C SER A 4 42.89 0.33 -13.08
N ALA A 5 41.74 0.32 -13.75
CA ALA A 5 40.69 1.34 -13.66
C ALA A 5 39.49 0.92 -14.55
N CYS A 6 38.85 -0.21 -14.24
CA CYS A 6 37.57 -0.54 -14.87
C CYS A 6 36.49 -0.58 -13.80
N ASN A 7 35.66 0.48 -13.81
CA ASN A 7 34.28 0.48 -13.33
C ASN A 7 33.98 0.44 -11.83
N ILE A 8 34.65 1.28 -11.03
CA ILE A 8 34.10 1.70 -9.72
C ILE A 8 32.85 2.60 -9.91
N LEU A 9 32.70 3.24 -11.07
CA LEU A 9 31.59 4.16 -11.36
C LEU A 9 30.23 3.45 -11.55
N LEU A 10 30.22 2.18 -11.96
CA LEU A 10 28.99 1.39 -12.11
C LEU A 10 28.49 0.81 -10.78
N CYS A 11 29.38 0.60 -9.80
CA CYS A 11 28.97 0.13 -8.47
C CYS A 11 28.43 1.27 -7.58
N ALA A 12 28.89 2.50 -7.78
CA ALA A 12 28.43 3.65 -6.99
C ALA A 12 26.97 4.06 -7.30
N CYS A 13 26.49 3.81 -8.53
CA CYS A 13 25.10 4.10 -8.89
C CYS A 13 24.09 3.17 -8.20
N PHE A 14 24.49 1.96 -7.78
CA PHE A 14 23.58 1.02 -7.12
C PHE A 14 23.40 1.29 -5.62
N VAL A 15 24.32 2.05 -5.00
CA VAL A 15 24.25 2.37 -3.56
C VAL A 15 23.56 3.73 -3.31
N LEU A 16 23.55 4.62 -4.31
CA LEU A 16 22.96 5.96 -4.20
C LEU A 16 21.43 6.02 -4.40
N SER A 17 20.78 4.94 -4.86
CA SER A 17 19.32 4.84 -4.87
C SER A 17 18.71 4.47 -3.50
N LEU A 18 19.53 4.20 -2.48
CA LEU A 18 19.06 4.03 -1.10
C LEU A 18 18.83 5.36 -0.35
N ALA A 19 19.11 6.50 -0.98
CA ALA A 19 18.86 7.80 -0.38
C ALA A 19 17.47 8.32 -0.75
N ALA A 20 16.55 8.22 0.22
CA ALA A 20 15.45 9.16 0.43
C ALA A 20 14.41 9.29 -0.70
N GLN A 21 13.42 8.41 -0.69
CA GLN A 21 12.05 8.80 -1.05
C GLN A 21 11.21 8.70 0.22
N GLY A 22 11.39 9.68 1.10
CA GLY A 22 10.41 9.99 2.12
C GLY A 22 9.27 10.76 1.45
N SER A 23 8.27 10.06 0.95
CA SER A 23 6.98 10.61 0.57
C SER A 23 6.01 9.45 0.41
N GLU A 24 5.11 9.31 1.38
CA GLU A 24 4.18 8.19 1.58
C GLU A 24 4.91 6.89 1.93
N ALA A 25 4.70 6.41 3.16
CA ALA A 25 5.26 5.13 3.54
C ALA A 25 4.53 4.05 2.71
N GLU A 26 5.20 3.56 1.68
CA GLU A 26 4.72 2.46 0.84
C GLU A 26 5.18 1.14 1.45
N CYS A 27 4.37 0.09 1.28
CA CYS A 27 4.81 -1.27 1.58
C CYS A 27 6.07 -1.58 0.78
N THR A 28 7.07 -2.18 1.42
CA THR A 28 8.17 -2.79 0.64
C THR A 28 7.60 -3.87 -0.27
N GLN A 29 8.26 -4.14 -1.40
CA GLN A 29 7.82 -5.20 -2.32
C GLN A 29 7.62 -6.55 -1.60
N GLN A 30 8.47 -6.85 -0.62
CA GLN A 30 8.38 -8.07 0.17
C GLN A 30 7.14 -8.10 1.05
N GLU A 31 6.85 -7.01 1.78
CA GLU A 31 5.63 -6.91 2.60
C GLU A 31 4.37 -6.96 1.73
N PHE A 32 4.39 -6.27 0.58
CA PHE A 32 3.27 -6.28 -0.33
C PHE A 32 3.02 -7.69 -0.90
N ASN A 33 4.06 -8.42 -1.29
CA ASN A 33 3.94 -9.81 -1.74
C ASN A 33 3.33 -10.72 -0.65
N LEU A 34 3.64 -10.48 0.63
CA LEU A 34 3.01 -11.22 1.74
C LEU A 34 1.50 -10.94 1.80
N LEU A 35 1.07 -9.71 1.57
CA LEU A 35 -0.35 -9.33 1.52
C LEU A 35 -1.03 -9.92 0.27
N LEU A 36 -0.38 -9.87 -0.89
CA LEU A 36 -0.90 -10.42 -2.14
C LEU A 36 -1.17 -11.92 -2.08
N SER A 37 -0.34 -12.67 -1.33
CA SER A 37 -0.57 -14.10 -1.11
C SER A 37 -1.95 -14.42 -0.49
N CYS A 38 -2.57 -13.46 0.21
CA CYS A 38 -3.91 -13.60 0.77
C CYS A 38 -5.01 -13.44 -0.28
N ILE A 39 -4.76 -12.66 -1.33
CA ILE A 39 -5.76 -12.24 -2.32
C ILE A 39 -5.73 -13.13 -3.55
N GLN A 40 -4.53 -13.51 -4.02
CA GLN A 40 -4.32 -14.35 -5.20
C GLN A 40 -5.27 -15.55 -5.33
N PRO A 41 -5.53 -16.36 -4.29
CA PRO A 41 -6.41 -17.53 -4.44
C PRO A 41 -7.88 -17.20 -4.74
N TYR A 42 -8.29 -15.93 -4.61
CA TYR A 42 -9.67 -15.48 -4.83
C TYR A 42 -9.81 -14.59 -6.08
N ASN A 43 -8.71 -14.26 -6.76
CA ASN A 43 -8.72 -13.27 -7.84
C ASN A 43 -9.64 -13.70 -9.00
N ASP A 44 -9.51 -14.96 -9.43
CA ASP A 44 -10.36 -15.54 -10.49
C ASP A 44 -11.85 -15.54 -10.09
N GLN A 45 -12.15 -15.76 -8.81
CA GLN A 45 -13.52 -15.71 -8.31
C GLN A 45 -14.11 -14.30 -8.39
N PHE A 46 -13.34 -13.28 -8.00
CA PHE A 46 -13.80 -11.90 -8.10
C PHE A 46 -13.93 -11.45 -9.55
N LEU A 47 -12.96 -11.78 -10.40
CA LEU A 47 -12.98 -11.49 -11.83
C LEU A 47 -14.20 -12.13 -12.51
N ALA A 48 -14.49 -13.39 -12.22
CA ALA A 48 -15.64 -14.09 -12.79
C ALA A 48 -16.98 -13.49 -12.35
N ALA A 49 -17.07 -13.00 -11.11
CA ALA A 49 -18.32 -12.48 -10.56
C ALA A 49 -18.56 -11.00 -10.88
N LEU A 50 -17.50 -10.19 -10.92
CA LEU A 50 -17.60 -8.74 -11.05
C LEU A 50 -17.21 -8.26 -12.45
N GLY A 51 -16.40 -9.01 -13.20
CA GLY A 51 -15.87 -8.61 -14.50
C GLY A 51 -14.86 -7.46 -14.41
N GLN A 52 -13.94 -7.36 -15.37
CA GLN A 52 -13.01 -6.23 -15.47
C GLN A 52 -13.69 -4.98 -16.05
N ASP A 53 -14.64 -5.18 -16.97
CA ASP A 53 -15.27 -4.10 -17.74
C ASP A 53 -16.55 -3.53 -17.10
N ALA A 54 -16.96 -4.05 -15.94
CA ALA A 54 -18.19 -3.61 -15.27
C ALA A 54 -17.98 -2.28 -14.53
N ILE A 55 -17.82 -1.19 -15.28
CA ILE A 55 -17.70 0.16 -14.72
C ILE A 55 -19.06 0.87 -14.88
N PRO A 56 -19.66 1.40 -13.79
CA PRO A 56 -19.15 1.45 -12.42
C PRO A 56 -19.31 0.13 -11.63
N CYS A 57 -18.60 0.00 -10.50
CA CYS A 57 -18.74 -1.15 -9.59
C CYS A 57 -20.21 -1.41 -9.24
N ASN A 58 -20.70 -2.60 -9.59
CA ASN A 58 -22.03 -3.03 -9.20
C ASN A 58 -22.01 -3.71 -7.83
N ARG A 59 -22.20 -2.90 -6.78
CA ARG A 59 -22.23 -3.35 -5.37
C ARG A 59 -23.24 -4.46 -5.09
N THR A 60 -24.32 -4.56 -5.85
CA THR A 60 -25.35 -5.61 -5.64
C THR A 60 -24.83 -7.02 -5.88
N LEU A 61 -23.73 -7.16 -6.62
CA LEU A 61 -23.07 -8.44 -6.87
C LEU A 61 -22.20 -8.87 -5.68
N ILE A 62 -21.81 -7.95 -4.79
CA ILE A 62 -20.99 -8.20 -3.61
C ILE A 62 -21.86 -8.82 -2.50
N THR A 63 -22.15 -10.12 -2.63
CA THR A 63 -22.98 -10.85 -1.66
C THR A 63 -22.47 -12.28 -1.46
N GLY A 64 -22.99 -12.95 -0.43
CA GLY A 64 -22.83 -14.39 -0.20
C GLY A 64 -21.37 -14.87 -0.24
N ASN A 65 -21.01 -15.60 -1.30
CA ASN A 65 -19.70 -16.20 -1.45
C ASN A 65 -18.58 -15.15 -1.60
N LEU A 66 -18.85 -13.99 -2.23
CA LEU A 66 -17.85 -12.91 -2.33
C LEU A 66 -17.54 -12.32 -0.96
N CYS A 67 -18.55 -12.13 -0.10
CA CYS A 67 -18.32 -11.67 1.28
C CYS A 67 -17.61 -12.72 2.15
N THR A 68 -17.85 -14.00 1.89
CA THR A 68 -17.12 -15.08 2.56
C THR A 68 -15.64 -15.05 2.16
N SER A 69 -15.33 -14.92 0.87
CA SER A 69 -13.95 -14.78 0.37
C SER A 69 -13.29 -13.51 0.89
N PHE A 70 -14.00 -12.38 0.90
CA PHE A 70 -13.51 -11.13 1.48
C PHE A 70 -13.16 -11.29 2.97
N THR A 71 -14.02 -11.92 3.78
CA THR A 71 -13.74 -12.20 5.20
C THR A 71 -12.43 -12.98 5.40
N LYS A 72 -12.19 -14.00 4.55
CA LYS A 72 -10.96 -14.80 4.59
C LYS A 72 -9.74 -13.96 4.21
N ILE A 73 -9.86 -13.09 3.21
CA ILE A 73 -8.80 -12.16 2.81
C ILE A 73 -8.47 -11.22 3.96
N VAL A 74 -9.46 -10.57 4.56
CA VAL A 74 -9.23 -9.67 5.69
C VAL A 74 -8.55 -10.40 6.85
N SER A 75 -9.02 -11.59 7.19
CA SER A 75 -8.42 -12.40 8.26
C SER A 75 -6.95 -12.74 7.97
N CYS A 76 -6.63 -13.09 6.71
CA CYS A 76 -5.27 -13.36 6.28
C CYS A 76 -4.39 -12.10 6.32
N VAL A 77 -4.86 -10.99 5.74
CA VAL A 77 -4.15 -9.69 5.69
C VAL A 77 -3.88 -9.15 7.09
N ASN A 78 -4.86 -9.24 7.99
CA ASN A 78 -4.71 -8.82 9.38
C ASN A 78 -3.74 -9.73 10.15
N GLY A 79 -3.61 -11.00 9.76
CA GLY A 79 -2.66 -11.94 10.35
C GLY A 79 -1.22 -11.86 9.81
N LYS A 80 -0.95 -11.12 8.73
CA LYS A 80 0.43 -10.95 8.22
C LYS A 80 1.23 -10.00 9.10
N GLN A 81 2.48 -10.34 9.38
CA GLN A 81 3.42 -9.46 10.05
C GLN A 81 4.03 -8.49 9.03
N VAL A 82 3.38 -7.35 8.85
CA VAL A 82 3.85 -6.21 8.05
C VAL A 82 3.82 -4.96 8.92
N SER A 83 4.57 -3.93 8.55
CA SER A 83 4.64 -2.70 9.36
C SER A 83 3.28 -1.98 9.45
N ASP A 84 2.80 -1.79 10.67
CA ASP A 84 1.57 -1.04 10.97
C ASP A 84 1.73 0.47 10.73
N VAL A 85 2.97 0.97 10.65
CA VAL A 85 3.27 2.40 10.49
C VAL A 85 3.56 2.73 9.03
N THR A 86 4.20 1.81 8.30
CA THR A 86 4.71 2.10 6.96
C THR A 86 4.05 1.31 5.85
N CYS A 87 3.54 0.10 6.08
CA CYS A 87 2.95 -0.70 5.01
C CYS A 87 1.42 -0.69 5.08
N ARG A 88 0.84 -1.05 6.23
CA ARG A 88 -0.62 -1.14 6.39
C ARG A 88 -1.38 0.13 5.98
N PRO A 89 -0.88 1.35 6.22
CA PRO A 89 -1.59 2.56 5.78
C PRO A 89 -1.74 2.66 4.25
N ALA A 90 -0.77 2.16 3.49
CA ALA A 90 -0.78 2.17 2.02
C ALA A 90 -1.33 0.87 1.40
N ALA A 91 -1.42 -0.21 2.17
CA ALA A 91 -1.77 -1.54 1.69
C ALA A 91 -3.10 -1.59 0.92
N VAL A 92 -4.13 -0.88 1.38
CA VAL A 92 -5.45 -0.89 0.72
C VAL A 92 -5.38 -0.30 -0.68
N GLY A 93 -4.64 0.80 -0.88
CA GLY A 93 -4.44 1.40 -2.19
C GLY A 93 -3.72 0.45 -3.15
N GLN A 94 -2.66 -0.21 -2.69
CA GLN A 94 -1.92 -1.17 -3.50
C GLN A 94 -2.74 -2.42 -3.82
N ILE A 95 -3.56 -2.90 -2.88
CA ILE A 95 -4.51 -4.02 -3.10
C ILE A 95 -5.56 -3.64 -4.14
N ASN A 96 -6.13 -2.43 -4.04
CA ASN A 96 -7.11 -1.90 -4.98
C ASN A 96 -6.56 -1.76 -6.41
N ALA A 97 -5.26 -1.52 -6.56
CA ALA A 97 -4.57 -1.51 -7.83
C ALA A 97 -4.29 -2.94 -8.34
N PHE A 98 -3.94 -3.87 -7.45
CA PHE A 98 -3.62 -5.26 -7.82
C PHE A 98 -4.83 -6.07 -8.28
N MET A 99 -5.99 -5.93 -7.61
CA MET A 99 -7.16 -6.75 -7.95
C MET A 99 -7.71 -6.44 -9.34
N ASP A 100 -7.36 -5.30 -9.94
CA ASP A 100 -7.74 -4.87 -11.29
C ASP A 100 -9.22 -5.12 -11.64
N ILE A 101 -10.09 -4.89 -10.65
CA ILE A 101 -11.54 -4.95 -10.75
C ILE A 101 -12.13 -3.57 -10.42
N PRO A 102 -13.35 -3.29 -10.92
CA PRO A 102 -14.02 -2.00 -10.70
C PRO A 102 -14.36 -1.76 -9.22
N CYS A 103 -14.68 -2.82 -8.46
CA CYS A 103 -15.02 -2.72 -7.04
C CYS A 103 -13.77 -2.65 -6.15
N LYS A 104 -13.74 -1.66 -5.25
CA LYS A 104 -12.63 -1.41 -4.33
C LYS A 104 -12.91 -2.03 -2.96
N VAL A 105 -11.88 -2.19 -2.15
CA VAL A 105 -11.98 -2.73 -0.77
C VAL A 105 -13.09 -2.04 0.02
N GLU A 106 -13.24 -0.74 -0.13
CA GLU A 106 -14.29 0.05 0.53
C GLU A 106 -15.71 -0.37 0.13
N ASP A 107 -15.92 -0.82 -1.12
CA ASP A 107 -17.19 -1.37 -1.58
C ASP A 107 -17.50 -2.71 -0.91
N PHE A 108 -16.47 -3.54 -0.70
CA PHE A 108 -16.61 -4.79 0.05
C PHE A 108 -16.87 -4.55 1.53
N GLU A 109 -16.19 -3.59 2.16
CA GLU A 109 -16.45 -3.21 3.56
C GLU A 109 -17.89 -2.68 3.74
N ALA A 110 -18.40 -1.94 2.76
CA ALA A 110 -19.77 -1.42 2.78
C ALA A 110 -20.84 -2.52 2.62
N MET A 111 -20.59 -3.51 1.76
CA MET A 111 -21.57 -4.56 1.46
C MET A 111 -21.47 -5.77 2.39
N CYS A 112 -20.27 -6.09 2.87
CA CYS A 112 -19.98 -7.23 3.72
C CYS A 112 -19.85 -6.80 5.19
N THR A 113 -20.92 -6.23 5.76
CA THR A 113 -20.90 -5.62 7.11
C THR A 113 -20.58 -6.59 8.26
N SER A 114 -20.72 -7.90 8.03
CA SER A 114 -20.36 -8.94 9.01
C SER A 114 -18.87 -9.30 8.98
N SER A 115 -18.14 -8.84 7.96
CA SER A 115 -16.69 -9.04 7.86
C SER A 115 -15.96 -8.02 8.73
N PRO A 116 -14.84 -8.39 9.37
CA PRO A 116 -13.96 -7.42 10.00
C PRO A 116 -13.41 -6.46 8.95
N ALA A 117 -13.03 -5.24 9.36
CA ALA A 117 -12.34 -4.28 8.50
C ALA A 117 -10.87 -4.67 8.33
N ILE A 118 -10.25 -4.22 7.22
CA ILE A 118 -8.81 -4.36 7.05
C ILE A 118 -8.10 -3.47 8.07
N ASN A 119 -7.13 -4.04 8.79
CA ASN A 119 -6.26 -3.26 9.66
C ASN A 119 -5.35 -2.38 8.78
N ARG A 120 -5.66 -1.08 8.77
CA ARG A 120 -4.91 -0.04 8.04
C ARG A 120 -3.72 0.51 8.85
N GLY A 121 -3.45 -0.01 10.04
CA GLY A 121 -2.34 0.39 10.89
C GLY A 121 -2.50 1.79 11.52
N SER A 122 -1.51 2.17 12.32
CA SER A 122 -1.53 3.40 13.13
C SER A 122 -1.15 4.66 12.34
N GLY A 123 -0.59 4.50 11.14
CA GLY A 123 -0.25 5.59 10.23
C GLY A 123 -1.42 6.07 9.37
N SER A 124 -2.59 5.44 9.45
CA SER A 124 -3.80 5.81 8.70
C SER A 124 -4.49 7.03 9.32
N GLY A 125 -3.75 8.14 9.45
CA GLY A 125 -4.30 9.43 9.79
C GLY A 125 -4.95 10.05 8.56
N SER A 126 -6.23 9.77 8.34
CA SER A 126 -7.18 10.57 7.54
C SER A 126 -6.61 11.33 6.34
N THR A 127 -6.13 10.64 5.30
CA THR A 127 -6.05 11.24 3.97
C THR A 127 -7.34 10.93 3.22
N THR A 128 -8.31 11.82 3.41
CA THR A 128 -9.46 11.93 2.52
C THR A 128 -8.95 12.12 1.09
N PHE A 129 -8.95 11.06 0.28
CA PHE A 129 -8.77 11.15 -1.16
C PHE A 129 -10.03 11.76 -1.77
N ASN A 130 -10.20 13.08 -1.59
CA ASN A 130 -11.05 13.86 -2.46
C ASN A 130 -10.17 14.34 -3.62
N GLY A 131 -10.47 13.84 -4.82
CA GLY A 131 -9.81 14.26 -6.03
C GLY A 131 -9.91 15.77 -6.22
N ALA A 132 -8.79 16.46 -6.01
CA ALA A 132 -8.38 17.70 -6.66
C ALA A 132 -7.03 18.15 -6.08
N SER A 133 -5.97 18.03 -6.90
CA SER A 133 -4.71 18.80 -6.96
C SER A 133 -3.88 19.14 -5.68
N PRO A 134 -2.54 19.21 -5.79
CA PRO A 134 -1.64 19.33 -4.65
C PRO A 134 -1.47 20.80 -4.25
N LEU A 135 -1.89 21.18 -3.05
CA LEU A 135 -1.47 22.46 -2.46
C LEU A 135 -1.31 22.34 -0.94
N LEU A 136 -0.05 22.52 -0.53
CA LEU A 136 0.40 23.16 0.71
C LEU A 136 -0.16 22.65 2.04
N VAL A 137 0.69 21.96 2.82
CA VAL A 137 1.04 22.46 4.16
C VAL A 137 2.53 22.18 4.41
N ALA A 138 3.39 23.11 4.00
CA ALA A 138 4.70 23.26 4.61
C ALA A 138 4.50 24.02 5.93
N THR A 139 4.59 23.35 7.08
CA THR A 139 4.75 24.03 8.37
C THR A 139 6.04 23.60 9.03
N LEU A 140 6.87 24.63 9.21
CA LEU A 140 8.20 24.72 9.79
C LEU A 140 8.28 24.07 11.19
N ILE A 141 9.33 23.28 11.42
CA ILE A 141 9.92 23.18 12.75
C ILE A 141 11.42 23.47 12.59
N SER A 142 11.74 24.76 12.55
CA SER A 142 13.08 25.26 12.87
C SER A 142 13.07 25.68 14.34
N ALA A 143 13.68 24.87 15.21
CA ALA A 143 14.44 25.36 16.36
C ALA A 143 14.99 24.18 17.19
N ALA A 144 16.22 24.39 17.67
CA ALA A 144 16.93 23.65 18.70
C ALA A 144 17.86 22.52 18.24
N VAL A 145 19.06 22.91 17.78
CA VAL A 145 20.29 22.36 18.39
C VAL A 145 21.26 23.52 18.62
N THR A 146 21.26 23.99 19.85
CA THR A 146 22.33 24.76 20.47
C THR A 146 23.66 24.00 20.42
N SER A 147 24.73 24.77 20.31
CA SER A 147 26.09 24.49 20.78
C SER A 147 26.84 23.30 20.18
N LEU A 148 27.87 23.61 19.39
CA LEU A 148 29.24 23.16 19.67
C LEU A 148 30.20 24.00 18.84
N GLY A 149 30.88 24.94 19.51
CA GLY A 149 32.10 25.51 18.96
C GLY A 149 33.20 24.45 18.94
N TRP A 150 34.23 24.69 18.14
CA TRP A 150 35.63 24.78 18.58
C TRP A 150 36.43 25.49 17.49
N ARG A 151 37.39 26.28 17.96
CA ARG A 151 38.39 27.01 17.17
C ARG A 151 39.37 26.06 16.52
#